data_AF-A0A5L4NPN0-F1
#
_entry.id   AF-A0A5L4NPN0-F1
#
_cell.length_a   1.000
_cell.length_b   1.000
_cell.length_c   1.000
_cell.angle_alpha   90.00
_cell.angle_beta   90.00
_cell.angle_gamma   90.00
#
_symmetry.space_group_name_H-M   'P 1'
#
loop_
_entity.id
_entity.type
_entity.pdbx_description
1 polymer ?
#
loop_
_entity_poly.entity_id
_entity_poly.type
_entity_poly.pdbx_seq_one_letter_code
_entity_poly.pdbx_strand_id
1 'polypeptide(L)'
;MKKIIGLFIMGSLAFSADFSKKSNDEILNLAKSVKAQDQADLIIEMKKRMNEMKYKDAKVFHQQFKSNLRENISKLSPQERSQRKAIVQEDMQKLTDEMSGKEIRDLNLHHYNKNEHKAHKMNHQGHGANHGNCSMR
;
A
#
# COMPACT_ATOMS: atom_id res chain seq x y z
N MET A 1 -28.05 -18.92 8.84
CA MET A 1 -28.10 -18.20 7.54
C MET A 1 -27.18 -16.99 7.63
N LYS A 2 -25.98 -17.04 7.02
CA LYS A 2 -25.04 -15.89 7.02
C LYS A 2 -25.36 -15.04 5.78
N LYS A 3 -25.89 -13.84 5.99
CA LYS A 3 -26.20 -12.89 4.91
C LYS A 3 -24.89 -12.21 4.50
N ILE A 4 -24.40 -12.50 3.30
CA ILE A 4 -23.27 -11.78 2.70
C ILE A 4 -23.86 -10.48 2.14
N ILE A 5 -23.53 -9.35 2.78
CA ILE A 5 -23.87 -8.03 2.28
C ILE A 5 -22.86 -7.74 1.15
N GLY A 6 -23.24 -8.08 -0.07
CA GLY A 6 -22.48 -7.74 -1.27
C GLY A 6 -22.58 -6.24 -1.53
N LEU A 7 -21.52 -5.51 -1.25
CA LEU A 7 -21.39 -4.10 -1.62
C LEU A 7 -21.01 -4.04 -3.11
N PHE A 8 -22.03 -3.96 -3.98
CA PHE A 8 -21.86 -3.74 -5.41
C PHE A 8 -21.62 -2.25 -5.65
N ILE A 9 -20.35 -1.85 -5.78
CA ILE A 9 -19.99 -0.50 -6.25
C ILE A 9 -19.93 -0.57 -7.78
N MET A 10 -20.98 -0.12 -8.44
CA MET A 10 -20.96 0.15 -9.87
C MET A 10 -20.42 1.56 -10.09
N GLY A 11 -19.09 1.68 -10.15
CA GLY A 11 -18.39 2.86 -10.68
C GLY A 11 -17.96 2.57 -12.12
N SER A 12 -18.23 3.52 -13.03
CA SER A 12 -17.88 3.45 -14.45
C SER A 12 -16.36 3.45 -14.61
N LEU A 13 -15.76 2.27 -14.71
CA LEU A 13 -14.30 2.12 -14.78
C LEU A 13 -13.76 2.61 -16.13
N ALA A 14 -13.06 3.74 -16.09
CA ALA A 14 -12.14 4.15 -17.16
C ALA A 14 -10.99 3.13 -17.21
N PHE A 15 -11.08 2.10 -18.07
CA PHE A 15 -10.02 1.12 -18.38
C PHE A 15 -9.13 0.64 -17.20
N SER A 16 -9.65 0.55 -15.98
CA SER A 16 -8.93 0.03 -14.82
C SER A 16 -8.84 -1.49 -14.92
N ALA A 17 -7.74 -2.08 -14.46
CA ALA A 17 -7.59 -3.52 -14.47
C ALA A 17 -8.57 -4.17 -13.47
N ASP A 18 -9.56 -4.93 -13.98
CA ASP A 18 -10.50 -5.66 -13.12
C ASP A 18 -9.84 -6.93 -12.57
N PHE A 19 -9.35 -6.85 -11.33
CA PHE A 19 -8.77 -7.97 -10.60
C PHE A 19 -9.76 -8.74 -9.73
N SER A 20 -11.05 -8.36 -9.70
CA SER A 20 -12.05 -8.97 -8.80
C SER A 20 -12.23 -10.47 -9.02
N LYS A 21 -11.97 -10.96 -10.24
CA LYS A 21 -12.10 -12.37 -10.62
C LYS A 21 -10.84 -13.20 -10.34
N LYS A 22 -9.76 -12.58 -9.83
CA LYS A 22 -8.50 -13.27 -9.55
C LYS A 22 -8.52 -13.97 -8.20
N SER A 23 -7.90 -15.13 -8.10
CA SER A 23 -7.63 -15.78 -6.81
C SER A 23 -6.60 -14.99 -5.99
N ASN A 24 -6.46 -15.29 -4.70
CA ASN A 24 -5.45 -14.66 -3.84
C ASN A 24 -4.03 -14.95 -4.33
N ASP A 25 -3.78 -16.18 -4.75
CA ASP A 25 -2.47 -16.57 -5.29
C ASP A 25 -2.14 -15.84 -6.60
N GLU A 26 -3.14 -15.64 -7.47
CA GLU A 26 -2.98 -14.81 -8.67
C GLU A 26 -2.63 -13.37 -8.32
N ILE A 27 -3.23 -12.79 -7.29
CA ILE A 27 -2.91 -11.41 -6.87
C ILE A 27 -1.52 -11.29 -6.27
N LEU A 28 -1.08 -12.28 -5.49
CA LEU A 28 0.31 -12.35 -5.04
C LEU A 28 1.27 -12.49 -6.22
N ASN A 29 0.92 -13.29 -7.23
CA ASN A 29 1.75 -13.46 -8.41
C ASN A 29 1.78 -12.20 -9.29
N LEU A 30 0.65 -11.51 -9.46
CA LEU A 30 0.57 -10.24 -10.19
C LEU A 30 1.50 -9.19 -9.57
N ALA A 31 1.61 -9.12 -8.23
CA ALA A 31 2.53 -8.19 -7.57
C ALA A 31 4.00 -8.33 -8.03
N LYS A 32 4.41 -9.53 -8.47
CA LYS A 32 5.78 -9.82 -8.95
C LYS A 32 6.09 -9.19 -10.31
N SER A 33 5.08 -8.82 -11.10
CA SER A 33 5.24 -8.35 -12.48
C SER A 33 4.29 -7.22 -12.89
N VAL A 34 3.45 -6.72 -11.98
CA VAL A 34 2.48 -5.64 -12.27
C VAL A 34 3.20 -4.41 -12.80
N LYS A 35 2.61 -3.78 -13.82
CA LYS A 35 3.08 -2.52 -14.40
C LYS A 35 2.69 -1.34 -13.51
N ALA A 36 3.18 -0.14 -13.83
CA ALA A 36 2.87 1.04 -13.06
C ALA A 36 1.37 1.38 -13.08
N GLN A 37 0.76 1.29 -14.26
CA GLN A 37 -0.63 1.68 -14.54
C GLN A 37 -1.64 0.82 -13.78
N ASP A 38 -1.37 -0.48 -13.61
CA ASP A 38 -2.31 -1.40 -12.97
C ASP A 38 -2.04 -1.57 -11.46
N GLN A 39 -0.97 -0.96 -10.93
CA GLN A 39 -0.54 -1.20 -9.56
C GLN A 39 -1.51 -0.60 -8.53
N ALA A 40 -2.14 0.54 -8.85
CA ALA A 40 -3.11 1.17 -7.95
C ALA A 40 -4.35 0.27 -7.75
N ASP A 41 -4.93 -0.22 -8.84
CA ASP A 41 -6.04 -1.18 -8.83
C ASP A 41 -5.68 -2.46 -8.08
N LEU A 42 -4.47 -2.98 -8.30
CA LEU A 42 -3.99 -4.18 -7.62
C LEU A 42 -3.85 -3.96 -6.10
N ILE A 43 -3.42 -2.78 -5.67
CA ILE A 43 -3.33 -2.42 -4.25
C ILE A 43 -4.73 -2.35 -3.63
N ILE A 44 -5.69 -1.71 -4.30
CA ILE A 44 -7.08 -1.62 -3.83
C ILE A 44 -7.69 -3.02 -3.68
N GLU A 45 -7.51 -3.88 -4.68
CA GLU A 45 -8.03 -5.24 -4.64
C GLU A 45 -7.40 -6.07 -3.51
N MET A 46 -6.09 -5.93 -3.29
CA MET A 46 -5.40 -6.54 -2.15
C MET A 46 -6.00 -6.06 -0.82
N LYS A 47 -6.30 -4.76 -0.67
CA LYS A 47 -6.93 -4.19 0.53
C LYS A 47 -8.34 -4.72 0.76
N LYS A 48 -9.16 -4.81 -0.29
CA LYS A 48 -10.51 -5.39 -0.22
C LYS A 48 -10.46 -6.81 0.36
N ARG A 49 -9.56 -7.64 -0.15
CA ARG A 49 -9.40 -9.03 0.31
C ARG A 49 -8.91 -9.13 1.74
N MET A 50 -7.99 -8.27 2.15
CA MET A 50 -7.55 -8.24 3.55
C MET A 50 -8.72 -8.01 4.53
N ASN A 51 -9.71 -7.19 4.15
CA ASN A 51 -10.87 -6.91 4.98
C ASN A 51 -11.82 -8.13 5.12
N GLU A 52 -11.80 -9.04 4.15
CA GLU A 52 -12.59 -10.27 4.17
C GLU A 52 -11.86 -11.44 4.87
N MET A 53 -10.54 -11.33 5.02
CA MET A 53 -9.70 -12.33 5.67
C MET A 53 -9.70 -12.22 7.20
N LYS A 54 -9.41 -13.34 7.86
CA LYS A 54 -9.05 -13.31 9.29
C LYS A 54 -7.73 -12.56 9.47
N TYR A 55 -7.60 -11.83 10.58
CA TYR A 55 -6.43 -10.97 10.86
C TYR A 55 -5.07 -11.65 10.62
N LYS A 56 -4.90 -12.91 11.08
CA LYS A 56 -3.63 -13.64 10.90
C LYS A 56 -3.32 -13.89 9.42
N ASP A 57 -4.32 -14.30 8.66
CA ASP A 57 -4.18 -14.61 7.22
C ASP A 57 -3.98 -13.31 6.42
N ALA A 58 -4.74 -12.25 6.74
CA ALA A 58 -4.59 -10.92 6.15
C ALA A 58 -3.16 -10.37 6.35
N LYS A 59 -2.57 -10.58 7.54
CA LYS A 59 -1.20 -10.15 7.84
C LYS A 59 -0.18 -10.87 6.96
N VAL A 60 -0.30 -12.19 6.81
CA VAL A 60 0.59 -13.00 5.95
C VAL A 60 0.43 -12.60 4.50
N PHE A 61 -0.80 -12.49 4.01
CA PHE A 61 -1.12 -12.08 2.64
C PHE A 61 -0.52 -10.71 2.31
N HIS A 62 -0.72 -9.72 3.18
CA HIS A 62 -0.16 -8.37 3.00
C HIS A 62 1.37 -8.36 3.01
N GLN A 63 2.00 -9.17 3.86
CA GLN A 63 3.47 -9.29 3.89
C GLN A 63 4.00 -9.89 2.59
N GLN A 64 3.39 -10.97 2.09
CA GLN A 64 3.77 -11.61 0.83
C GLN A 64 3.57 -10.64 -0.34
N PHE A 65 2.43 -9.97 -0.41
CA PHE A 65 2.14 -8.97 -1.43
C PHE A 65 3.20 -7.87 -1.45
N LYS A 66 3.52 -7.30 -0.28
CA LYS A 66 4.54 -6.25 -0.17
C LYS A 66 5.94 -6.74 -0.55
N SER A 67 6.32 -7.97 -0.20
CA SER A 67 7.62 -8.51 -0.61
C SER A 67 7.69 -8.66 -2.13
N ASN A 68 6.67 -9.29 -2.74
CA ASN A 68 6.60 -9.49 -4.18
C ASN A 68 6.64 -8.16 -4.96
N LEU A 69 5.88 -7.16 -4.49
CA LEU A 69 5.87 -5.84 -5.13
C LEU A 69 7.22 -5.12 -4.95
N ARG A 70 7.86 -5.23 -3.78
CA ARG A 70 9.18 -4.66 -3.55
C ARG A 70 10.24 -5.30 -4.45
N GLU A 71 10.21 -6.62 -4.60
CA GLU A 71 11.11 -7.38 -5.47
C GLU A 71 10.91 -7.04 -6.95
N ASN A 72 9.67 -6.80 -7.38
CA ASN A 72 9.37 -6.28 -8.71
C ASN A 72 10.01 -4.90 -8.90
N ILE A 73 9.75 -3.97 -7.98
CA ILE A 73 10.24 -2.58 -8.05
C ILE A 73 11.78 -2.51 -7.93
N SER A 74 12.43 -3.42 -7.18
CA SER A 74 13.89 -3.40 -7.01
C SER A 74 14.66 -3.74 -8.29
N LYS A 75 14.00 -4.32 -9.30
CA LYS A 75 14.60 -4.59 -10.62
C LYS A 75 14.72 -3.34 -11.49
N LEU A 76 14.03 -2.26 -11.12
CA LEU A 76 13.99 -1.01 -11.87
C LEU A 76 15.14 -0.08 -11.46
N SER A 77 15.64 0.70 -12.42
CA SER A 77 16.58 1.79 -12.18
C SER A 77 15.97 2.87 -11.26
N PRO A 78 16.78 3.73 -10.63
CA PRO A 78 16.26 4.84 -9.82
C PRO A 78 15.26 5.74 -10.58
N GLN A 79 15.51 6.02 -11.87
CA GLN A 79 14.65 6.86 -12.69
C GLN A 79 13.29 6.18 -12.97
N GLU A 80 13.30 4.90 -13.38
CA GLU A 80 12.08 4.13 -13.60
C GLU A 80 11.26 3.97 -12.30
N ARG A 81 11.93 3.79 -11.15
CA ARG A 81 11.25 3.79 -9.85
C ARG A 81 10.56 5.12 -9.55
N SER A 82 11.21 6.23 -9.87
CA SER A 82 10.62 7.57 -9.69
C SER A 82 9.40 7.78 -10.59
N GLN A 83 9.50 7.41 -11.86
CA GLN A 83 8.39 7.50 -12.82
C GLN A 83 7.22 6.61 -12.40
N ARG A 84 7.49 5.34 -12.06
CA ARG A 84 6.49 4.41 -11.55
C ARG A 84 5.79 4.96 -10.30
N LYS A 85 6.54 5.56 -9.38
CA LYS A 85 5.97 6.18 -8.18
C LYS A 85 5.00 7.31 -8.55
N ALA A 86 5.37 8.19 -9.47
CA ALA A 86 4.51 9.30 -9.90
C ALA A 86 3.19 8.78 -10.51
N ILE A 87 3.26 7.81 -11.43
CA ILE A 87 2.09 7.18 -12.05
C ILE A 87 1.17 6.57 -10.97
N VAL A 88 1.73 5.74 -10.10
CA VAL A 88 0.94 5.07 -9.05
C VAL A 88 0.33 6.07 -8.06
N GLN A 89 1.02 7.17 -7.76
CA GLN A 89 0.47 8.22 -6.89
C GLN A 89 -0.69 8.95 -7.56
N GLU A 90 -0.58 9.27 -8.84
CA GLU A 90 -1.65 9.89 -9.61
C GLU A 90 -2.87 8.97 -9.74
N ASP A 91 -2.66 7.69 -10.06
CA ASP A 91 -3.73 6.71 -10.21
C ASP A 91 -4.43 6.45 -8.87
N MET A 92 -3.66 6.32 -7.78
CA MET A 92 -4.25 6.21 -6.44
C MET A 92 -5.06 7.45 -6.06
N GLN A 93 -4.59 8.66 -6.41
CA GLN A 93 -5.31 9.90 -6.15
C GLN A 93 -6.66 9.91 -6.88
N LYS A 94 -6.66 9.64 -8.20
CA LYS A 94 -7.87 9.55 -9.02
C LYS A 94 -8.88 8.57 -8.43
N LEU A 95 -8.42 7.36 -8.07
CA LEU A 95 -9.27 6.35 -7.45
C LEU A 95 -9.85 6.84 -6.11
N THR A 96 -9.06 7.53 -5.30
CA THR A 96 -9.54 8.08 -4.02
C THR A 96 -10.45 9.30 -4.16
N ASP A 97 -10.31 10.10 -5.21
CA ASP A 97 -11.18 11.25 -5.47
C ASP A 97 -12.62 10.81 -5.80
N GLU A 98 -12.77 9.62 -6.38
CA GLU A 98 -14.07 9.00 -6.70
C GLU A 98 -14.65 8.20 -5.52
N MET A 99 -13.86 7.90 -4.48
CA MET A 99 -14.30 7.13 -3.31
C MET A 99 -14.95 8.01 -2.24
N SER A 100 -15.97 7.47 -1.58
CA SER A 100 -16.50 8.08 -0.36
C SER A 100 -15.49 8.02 0.78
N GLY A 101 -15.57 8.97 1.72
CA GLY A 101 -14.71 8.97 2.91
C GLY A 101 -14.84 7.69 3.76
N LYS A 102 -15.98 6.98 3.68
CA LYS A 102 -16.15 5.67 4.33
C LYS A 102 -15.33 4.59 3.62
N GLU A 103 -15.35 4.53 2.30
CA GLU A 103 -14.56 3.55 1.53
C GLU A 103 -13.06 3.76 1.74
N ILE A 104 -12.61 5.02 1.78
CA ILE A 104 -11.21 5.36 2.09
C ILE A 104 -10.81 4.85 3.49
N ARG A 105 -11.70 5.00 4.49
CA ARG A 105 -11.51 4.46 5.85
C ARG A 105 -11.43 2.95 5.86
N ASP A 106 -12.40 2.30 5.23
CA ASP A 106 -12.51 0.84 5.24
C ASP A 106 -11.30 0.19 4.56
N LEU A 107 -10.80 0.77 3.47
CA LEU A 107 -9.61 0.28 2.77
C LEU A 107 -8.28 0.75 3.38
N ASN A 108 -8.33 1.58 4.42
CA ASN A 108 -7.17 2.22 5.05
C ASN A 108 -6.27 2.89 3.99
N LEU A 109 -6.90 3.67 3.11
CA LEU A 109 -6.28 4.42 2.01
C LEU A 109 -6.02 5.88 2.40
N HIS A 110 -6.19 6.25 3.66
CA HIS A 110 -5.92 7.61 4.10
C HIS A 110 -4.49 8.00 3.76
N HIS A 111 -4.38 9.04 2.94
CA HIS A 111 -3.18 9.84 2.92
C HIS A 111 -2.96 10.35 4.34
N TYR A 112 -1.96 9.79 5.01
CA TYR A 112 -1.26 10.57 6.02
C TYR A 112 -0.65 11.72 5.24
N ASN A 113 -1.39 12.81 5.11
CA ASN A 113 -0.76 14.11 5.02
C ASN A 113 0.22 14.09 6.18
N LYS A 114 1.52 13.95 5.88
CA LYS A 114 2.53 14.46 6.78
C LYS A 114 2.15 15.92 6.85
N ASN A 115 1.42 16.28 7.90
CA ASN A 115 1.09 17.65 8.17
C ASN A 115 2.37 18.45 7.94
N GLU A 116 2.32 19.40 7.01
CA GLU A 116 3.31 20.48 6.96
C GLU A 116 3.31 21.29 8.28
N HIS A 117 2.41 20.97 9.20
CA HIS A 117 2.42 21.42 10.58
C HIS A 117 3.27 20.51 11.47
N LYS A 118 4.46 21.05 11.77
CA LYS A 118 5.36 20.69 12.87
C LYS A 118 6.09 19.37 12.69
N ALA A 119 7.08 19.39 11.79
CA ALA A 119 8.39 18.93 12.21
C ALA A 119 8.75 19.71 13.49
N HIS A 120 8.40 19.18 14.66
CA HIS A 120 9.23 19.43 15.81
C HIS A 120 10.60 18.92 15.38
N LYS A 121 11.46 19.85 14.92
CA LYS A 121 12.89 19.69 15.05
C LYS A 121 13.08 19.41 16.53
N MET A 122 13.11 18.13 16.91
CA MET A 122 13.92 17.74 18.05
C MET A 122 15.32 18.14 17.61
N ASN A 123 15.70 19.35 18.02
CA ASN A 123 17.07 19.72 18.17
C ASN A 123 17.65 18.60 19.04
N HIS A 124 18.34 17.63 18.42
CA HIS A 124 19.38 16.90 19.12
C HIS A 124 20.51 17.91 19.36
N GLN A 125 20.25 18.88 20.23
CA GLN A 125 21.26 19.64 20.93
C GLN A 125 21.95 18.63 21.85
N GLY A 126 23.28 18.65 21.79
CA GLY A 126 24.13 17.58 22.25
C GLY A 126 23.83 17.12 23.68
N HIS A 127 23.61 15.82 23.81
CA HIS A 127 24.10 15.11 24.97
C HIS A 127 25.28 14.25 24.50
N GLY A 128 26.46 14.87 24.51
CA GLY A 128 27.69 14.14 24.72
C GLY A 128 27.60 13.53 26.13
N ALA A 129 27.10 12.31 26.21
CA ALA A 129 27.21 11.48 27.40
C ALA A 129 28.26 10.41 27.09
N ASN A 130 29.42 10.62 27.71
CA ASN A 130 30.53 9.68 27.87
C ASN A 130 30.09 8.20 27.86
N HIS A 131 30.40 7.48 26.78
CA HIS A 131 30.72 6.06 26.89
C HIS A 131 32.24 5.92 26.99
N GLY A 132 32.79 6.47 28.07
CA GLY A 132 34.12 6.12 28.54
C GLY A 132 34.04 4.76 29.21
N ASN A 133 34.75 3.80 28.62
CA ASN A 133 35.25 2.59 29.27
C ASN A 133 34.23 1.47 29.55
N CYS A 134 33.99 0.62 28.55
CA CYS A 134 33.62 -0.77 28.77
C CYS A 134 34.82 -1.64 28.38
N SER A 135 35.73 -1.89 29.31
CA SER A 135 36.76 -2.92 29.15
C SER A 135 36.11 -4.27 29.41
N MET A 136 35.95 -5.09 28.37
CA MET A 136 35.72 -6.51 28.57
C MET A 136 37.04 -7.12 29.06
N ARG A 137 37.08 -7.48 30.33
CA ARG A 137 38.07 -8.40 30.89
C ARG A 137 37.37 -9.34 31.84
#